data_AF-A0A7S0GSE9-F1
#
_entry.id   AF-A0A7S0GSE9-F1
#
_cell.length_a   1.000
_cell.length_b   1.000
_cell.length_c   1.000
_cell.angle_alpha   90.00
_cell.angle_beta   90.00
_cell.angle_gamma   90.00
#
_symmetry.space_group_name_H-M   'P 1'
#
loop_
_entity.id
_entity.type
_entity.pdbx_description
1 polymer ?
#
loop_
_entity_poly.entity_id
_entity_poly.type
_entity_poly.pdbx_seq_one_letter_code
_entity_poly.pdbx_strand_id
1 'polypeptide(L)'
;PYLRWGQISPNTIYWAIKDIEKSGTLPRAKLKSFSRRIIWRDLAYFQLCTFPDMHSKPIRSHYKAHPWVEDREIIRRWQRGQTGFPMVDAGMRELWKTGWIQQSVRMIVASFLVEYLGVNWIEGHKWFHDTLVDQDTAINAMMWQNAGRCGIDQWNFVLDATSGFQDPTGSYVRRWCPELKHLPNKYLHKPWEANEATLRKAGVQLGSTYPTRILTDLKKARLRTKENALAMLRTPESVKMTDPNGYDLITIPGKGISRVFTRREFRNRKPDDPKNYESKDQKRITSFFQKDIARNKSHSKGKRKDRSRQSKEVEKDNNARRQEKKKARMLKKKFKEKTRGRMNGGKRALTRADFED
;
A
#
# COMPACT_ATOMS: atom_id res chain seq x y z
N PRO A 1 7.16 26.23 -3.41
CA PRO A 1 8.34 27.13 -3.60
C PRO A 1 7.99 28.61 -3.43
N TYR A 2 7.08 29.16 -4.23
CA TYR A 2 6.76 30.60 -4.23
C TYR A 2 6.42 31.18 -2.85
N LEU A 3 5.58 30.49 -2.07
CA LEU A 3 5.25 30.91 -0.70
C LEU A 3 6.46 30.89 0.25
N ARG A 4 7.34 29.90 0.10
CA ARG A 4 8.53 29.72 0.94
C ARG A 4 9.53 30.86 0.73
N TRP A 5 9.69 31.30 -0.52
CA TRP A 5 10.62 32.34 -0.93
C TRP A 5 10.01 33.74 -0.89
N GLY A 6 8.78 33.90 -0.37
CA GLY A 6 8.11 35.20 -0.27
C GLY A 6 7.71 35.81 -1.62
N GLN A 7 7.75 35.03 -2.71
CA GLN A 7 7.39 35.50 -4.06
C GLN A 7 5.88 35.69 -4.22
N ILE A 8 5.07 35.07 -3.36
CA ILE A 8 3.63 35.28 -3.27
C ILE A 8 3.26 35.47 -1.79
N SER A 9 2.53 36.53 -1.49
CA SER A 9 2.00 36.76 -0.14
C SER A 9 0.84 35.80 0.17
N PRO A 10 0.86 35.12 1.33
CA PRO A 10 -0.28 34.34 1.81
C PRO A 10 -1.57 35.16 1.93
N ASN A 11 -1.46 36.45 2.26
CA ASN A 11 -2.61 37.36 2.36
C ASN A 11 -3.23 37.63 0.98
N THR A 12 -2.41 37.76 -0.06
CA THR A 12 -2.90 37.88 -1.44
C THR A 12 -3.70 36.64 -1.84
N ILE A 13 -3.21 35.44 -1.49
CA ILE A 13 -3.95 34.20 -1.73
C ILE A 13 -5.27 34.18 -0.95
N TYR A 14 -5.27 34.61 0.31
CA TYR A 14 -6.47 34.68 1.14
C TYR A 14 -7.55 35.58 0.51
N TRP A 15 -7.18 36.80 0.11
CA TRP A 15 -8.13 37.75 -0.48
C TRP A 15 -8.64 37.27 -1.84
N ALA A 16 -7.77 36.69 -2.68
CA ALA A 16 -8.20 36.08 -3.94
C ALA A 16 -9.22 34.95 -3.72
N ILE A 17 -9.05 34.13 -2.67
CA ILE A 17 -10.06 33.11 -2.32
C ILE A 17 -11.39 33.78 -1.91
N LYS A 18 -11.35 34.90 -1.18
CA LYS A 18 -12.55 35.63 -0.77
C LYS A 18 -13.29 36.25 -1.93
N ASP A 19 -12.59 36.77 -2.92
CA ASP A 19 -13.22 37.32 -4.12
C ASP A 19 -13.87 36.21 -4.95
N ILE A 20 -13.23 35.05 -5.09
CA ILE A 20 -13.82 33.88 -5.76
C ILE A 20 -15.00 33.30 -4.97
N GLU A 21 -14.95 33.34 -3.62
CA GLU A 21 -16.07 32.92 -2.77
C GLU A 21 -17.30 33.83 -2.99
N LYS A 22 -17.09 35.15 -3.15
CA LYS A 22 -18.16 36.12 -3.45
C LYS A 22 -18.70 35.98 -4.86
N SER A 23 -17.86 35.74 -5.86
CA SER A 23 -18.29 35.61 -7.26
C SER A 23 -19.05 34.31 -7.54
N GLY A 24 -18.95 33.31 -6.67
CA GLY A 24 -19.60 32.01 -6.84
C GLY A 24 -18.99 31.14 -7.95
N THR A 25 -17.84 31.52 -8.51
CA THR A 25 -17.23 30.84 -9.66
C THR A 25 -16.79 29.41 -9.34
N LEU A 26 -16.45 29.11 -8.08
CA LEU A 26 -16.04 27.78 -7.64
C LEU A 26 -16.89 27.29 -6.45
N PRO A 27 -17.13 25.96 -6.35
CA PRO A 27 -17.82 25.39 -5.20
C PRO A 27 -17.11 25.73 -3.89
N ARG A 28 -17.87 26.21 -2.90
CA ARG A 28 -17.36 26.59 -1.57
C ARG A 28 -16.53 25.49 -0.89
N ALA A 29 -16.87 24.23 -1.12
CA ALA A 29 -16.11 23.08 -0.60
C ALA A 29 -14.67 23.03 -1.12
N LYS A 30 -14.43 23.37 -2.39
CA LYS A 30 -13.08 23.42 -2.98
C LYS A 30 -12.28 24.57 -2.39
N LEU A 31 -12.90 25.75 -2.26
CA LEU A 31 -12.28 26.93 -1.64
C LEU A 31 -11.88 26.63 -0.19
N LYS A 32 -12.79 26.07 0.62
CA LYS A 32 -12.50 25.67 2.00
C LYS A 32 -11.33 24.68 2.09
N SER A 33 -11.26 23.70 1.19
CA SER A 33 -10.17 22.73 1.15
C SER A 33 -8.82 23.39 0.85
N PHE A 34 -8.80 24.34 -0.10
CA PHE A 34 -7.61 25.09 -0.46
C PHE A 34 -7.20 26.07 0.65
N SER A 35 -8.12 26.88 1.22
CA SER A 35 -7.84 27.76 2.36
C SER A 35 -7.24 27.00 3.54
N ARG A 36 -7.75 25.79 3.84
CA ARG A 36 -7.22 24.96 4.91
C ARG A 36 -5.75 24.61 4.70
N ARG A 37 -5.28 24.44 3.45
CA ARG A 37 -3.86 24.17 3.15
C ARG A 37 -2.98 25.37 3.52
N ILE A 38 -3.47 26.59 3.32
CA ILE A 38 -2.77 27.81 3.73
C ILE A 38 -2.75 27.93 5.27
N ILE A 39 -3.87 27.63 5.94
CA ILE A 39 -3.92 27.65 7.41
C ILE A 39 -2.96 26.62 8.03
N TRP A 40 -2.77 25.45 7.39
CA TRP A 40 -1.78 24.47 7.85
C TRP A 40 -0.34 25.01 7.80
N ARG A 41 0.00 25.87 6.84
CA ARG A 41 1.28 26.59 6.85
C ARG A 41 1.36 27.45 8.10
N ASP A 42 0.38 28.30 8.34
CA ASP A 42 0.42 29.25 9.46
C ASP A 42 0.46 28.53 10.82
N LEU A 43 -0.22 27.39 10.93
CA LEU A 43 -0.10 26.50 12.09
C LEU A 43 1.32 25.96 12.27
N ALA A 44 2.01 25.57 11.19
CA ALA A 44 3.40 25.12 11.27
C ALA A 44 4.31 26.23 11.78
N TYR A 45 4.14 27.46 11.27
CA TYR A 45 4.91 28.63 11.73
C TYR A 45 4.60 28.96 13.19
N PHE A 46 3.33 28.89 13.60
CA PHE A 46 2.95 29.03 15.01
C PHE A 46 3.63 27.99 15.91
N GLN A 47 3.71 26.73 15.46
CA GLN A 47 4.43 25.68 16.17
C GLN A 47 5.92 26.01 16.27
N LEU A 48 6.57 26.45 15.19
CA LEU A 48 7.99 26.79 15.20
C LEU A 48 8.29 27.98 16.14
N CYS A 49 7.44 29.01 16.14
CA CYS A 49 7.55 30.13 17.07
C CYS A 49 7.37 29.69 18.53
N THR A 50 6.52 28.69 18.78
CA THR A 50 6.27 28.16 20.14
C THR A 50 7.36 27.18 20.58
N PHE A 51 7.93 26.42 19.64
CA PHE A 51 8.93 25.36 19.86
C PHE A 51 10.10 25.54 18.88
N PRO A 52 11.05 26.47 19.14
CA PRO A 52 12.14 26.79 18.20
C PRO A 52 13.00 25.58 17.81
N ASP A 53 13.17 24.63 18.73
CA ASP A 53 13.96 23.41 18.53
C ASP A 53 13.19 22.29 17.81
N MET A 54 11.94 22.48 17.39
CA MET A 54 11.11 21.39 16.83
C MET A 54 11.70 20.75 15.55
N HIS A 55 12.61 21.43 14.87
CA HIS A 55 13.29 20.90 13.70
C HIS A 55 14.36 19.84 14.04
N SER A 56 14.83 19.78 15.29
CA SER A 56 15.89 18.88 15.74
C SER A 56 15.50 18.04 16.97
N LYS A 57 14.44 18.43 17.70
CA LYS A 57 13.96 17.74 18.90
C LYS A 57 12.46 17.46 18.80
N PRO A 58 11.98 16.31 19.32
CA PRO A 58 10.56 16.04 19.41
C PRO A 58 9.87 17.02 20.37
N ILE A 59 8.67 17.51 20.02
CA ILE A 59 7.86 18.32 20.94
C ILE A 59 7.42 17.49 22.15
N ARG A 60 7.11 16.20 21.93
CA ARG A 60 6.89 15.20 22.98
C ARG A 60 8.23 14.64 23.43
N SER A 61 8.81 15.22 24.48
CA SER A 61 10.20 14.96 24.90
C SER A 61 10.52 13.49 25.18
N HIS A 62 9.56 12.69 25.65
CA HIS A 62 9.76 11.25 25.89
C HIS A 62 10.07 10.46 24.61
N TYR A 63 9.67 10.95 23.42
CA TYR A 63 10.03 10.35 22.14
C TYR A 63 11.52 10.45 21.80
N LYS A 64 12.30 11.21 22.57
CA LYS A 64 13.77 11.21 22.48
C LYS A 64 14.36 9.83 22.80
N ALA A 65 13.71 9.05 23.65
CA ALA A 65 14.15 7.72 24.06
C ALA A 65 13.65 6.59 23.14
N HIS A 66 12.97 6.92 22.03
CA HIS A 66 12.47 5.90 21.11
C HIS A 66 13.65 5.13 20.49
N PRO A 67 13.65 3.78 20.50
CA PRO A 67 14.74 2.99 19.97
C PRO A 67 14.64 2.89 18.44
N TRP A 68 15.12 3.94 17.77
CA TRP A 68 15.19 4.03 16.31
C TRP A 68 16.23 3.07 15.74
N VAL A 69 15.99 2.61 14.51
CA VAL A 69 16.95 1.83 13.73
C VAL A 69 18.02 2.75 13.16
N GLU A 70 19.29 2.45 13.45
CA GLU A 70 20.46 3.14 12.92
C GLU A 70 21.14 2.28 11.85
N ASP A 71 20.50 2.16 10.69
CA ASP A 71 21.05 1.43 9.54
C ASP A 71 21.25 2.40 8.37
N ARG A 72 22.52 2.80 8.16
CA ARG A 72 22.90 3.73 7.09
C ARG A 72 22.58 3.18 5.70
N GLU A 73 22.62 1.87 5.50
CA GLU A 73 22.34 1.29 4.19
C GLU A 73 20.84 1.33 3.89
N ILE A 74 20.00 1.00 4.86
CA ILE A 74 18.54 1.16 4.73
C ILE A 74 18.18 2.61 4.40
N ILE A 75 18.80 3.58 5.08
CA ILE A 75 18.59 5.01 4.81
C ILE A 75 19.00 5.37 3.37
N ARG A 76 20.20 4.95 2.93
CA ARG A 76 20.67 5.20 1.56
C ARG A 76 19.75 4.59 0.50
N ARG A 77 19.28 3.36 0.71
CA ARG A 77 18.34 2.70 -0.21
C ARG A 77 17.01 3.43 -0.27
N TRP A 78 16.52 3.97 0.85
CA TRP A 78 15.34 4.84 0.87
C TRP A 78 15.60 6.15 0.09
N GLN A 79 16.68 6.87 0.40
CA GLN A 79 17.05 8.12 -0.28
C GLN A 79 17.14 7.97 -1.80
N ARG A 80 17.71 6.85 -2.28
CA ARG A 80 17.91 6.57 -3.72
C ARG A 80 16.70 5.96 -4.42
N GLY A 81 15.60 5.68 -3.72
CA GLY A 81 14.46 4.96 -4.29
C GLY A 81 14.84 3.56 -4.79
N GLN A 82 15.54 2.83 -3.92
CA GLN A 82 16.00 1.45 -4.13
C GLN A 82 15.46 0.48 -3.07
N THR A 83 14.25 0.76 -2.56
CA THR A 83 13.62 0.00 -1.49
C THR A 83 12.95 -1.28 -1.98
N GLY A 84 12.63 -1.36 -3.28
CA GLY A 84 11.83 -2.43 -3.86
C GLY A 84 10.31 -2.23 -3.67
N PHE A 85 9.89 -1.05 -3.19
CA PHE A 85 8.49 -0.63 -3.06
C PHE A 85 8.20 0.46 -4.08
N PRO A 86 7.47 0.16 -5.17
CA PRO A 86 7.39 1.05 -6.33
C PRO A 86 6.87 2.46 -6.04
N MET A 87 5.86 2.61 -5.18
CA MET A 87 5.36 3.94 -4.79
C MET A 87 6.39 4.75 -3.99
N VAL A 88 7.18 4.09 -3.15
CA VAL A 88 8.25 4.73 -2.38
C VAL A 88 9.39 5.11 -3.32
N ASP A 89 9.82 4.17 -4.15
CA ASP A 89 10.93 4.36 -5.08
C ASP A 89 10.64 5.44 -6.11
N ALA A 90 9.42 5.45 -6.67
CA ALA A 90 8.96 6.51 -7.58
C ALA A 90 9.01 7.88 -6.91
N GLY A 91 8.53 8.00 -5.68
CA GLY A 91 8.57 9.25 -4.92
C GLY A 91 9.99 9.74 -4.66
N MET A 92 10.88 8.86 -4.21
CA MET A 92 12.26 9.26 -3.90
C MET A 92 13.05 9.63 -5.15
N ARG A 93 12.77 8.98 -6.30
CA ARG A 93 13.36 9.32 -7.60
C ARG A 93 12.80 10.62 -8.17
N GLU A 94 11.50 10.87 -8.06
CA GLU A 94 10.89 12.15 -8.43
C GLU A 94 11.50 13.29 -7.62
N LEU A 95 11.61 13.11 -6.30
CA LEU A 95 12.21 14.07 -5.39
C LEU A 95 13.64 14.43 -5.82
N TRP A 96 14.48 13.42 -6.02
CA TRP A 96 15.87 13.65 -6.45
C TRP A 96 15.95 14.36 -7.80
N LYS A 97 15.09 14.01 -8.76
CA LYS A 97 15.18 14.53 -10.13
C LYS A 97 14.60 15.93 -10.30
N THR A 98 13.60 16.30 -9.49
CA THR A 98 12.81 17.52 -9.67
C THR A 98 12.85 18.48 -8.49
N GLY A 99 13.33 18.02 -7.33
CA GLY A 99 13.25 18.74 -6.07
C GLY A 99 11.83 18.86 -5.51
N TRP A 100 10.84 18.13 -6.05
CA TRP A 100 9.45 18.25 -5.61
C TRP A 100 8.71 16.92 -5.68
N ILE A 101 7.86 16.64 -4.69
CA ILE A 101 6.92 15.51 -4.71
C ILE A 101 5.57 15.92 -4.16
N GLN A 102 4.50 15.29 -4.66
CA GLN A 102 3.13 15.53 -4.19
C GLN A 102 2.99 15.18 -2.70
N GLN A 103 2.16 15.95 -1.97
CA GLN A 103 1.90 15.73 -0.54
C GLN A 103 1.55 14.27 -0.18
N SER A 104 0.70 13.60 -0.95
CA SER A 104 0.33 12.20 -0.68
C SER A 104 1.54 11.27 -0.75
N VAL A 105 2.43 11.50 -1.72
CA VAL A 105 3.69 10.75 -1.87
C VAL A 105 4.66 11.08 -0.73
N ARG A 106 4.78 12.35 -0.32
CA ARG A 106 5.55 12.75 0.89
C ARG A 106 5.13 11.93 2.10
N MET A 107 3.83 11.77 2.30
CA MET A 107 3.32 11.01 3.43
C MET A 107 3.61 9.50 3.29
N ILE A 108 3.52 8.93 2.08
CA ILE A 108 3.87 7.51 1.84
C ILE A 108 5.34 7.25 2.16
N VAL A 109 6.27 8.05 1.62
CA VAL A 109 7.71 7.82 1.81
C VAL A 109 8.14 8.07 3.26
N ALA A 110 7.54 9.04 3.93
CA ALA A 110 7.80 9.33 5.35
C ALA A 110 7.21 8.26 6.28
N SER A 111 5.98 7.81 6.02
CA SER A 111 5.38 6.69 6.77
C SER A 111 6.17 5.41 6.57
N PHE A 112 6.68 5.16 5.36
CA PHE A 112 7.55 4.02 5.10
C PHE A 112 8.85 4.07 5.91
N LEU A 113 9.53 5.23 5.91
CA LEU A 113 10.76 5.42 6.68
C LEU A 113 10.54 5.20 8.19
N VAL A 114 9.51 5.82 8.76
CA VAL A 114 9.28 5.80 10.20
C VAL A 114 8.57 4.52 10.66
N GLU A 115 7.42 4.17 10.07
CA GLU A 115 6.60 3.06 10.57
C GLU A 115 7.13 1.68 10.18
N TYR A 116 7.69 1.55 8.98
CA TYR A 116 8.12 0.26 8.45
C TYR A 116 9.61 0.02 8.68
N LEU A 117 10.46 0.99 8.33
CA LEU A 117 11.90 0.86 8.54
C LEU A 117 12.29 1.11 9.99
N GLY A 118 11.46 1.82 10.77
CA GLY A 118 11.76 2.16 12.17
C GLY A 118 12.89 3.18 12.28
N VAL A 119 13.17 3.92 11.22
CA VAL A 119 14.25 4.93 11.18
C VAL A 119 13.77 6.22 11.81
N ASN A 120 14.71 6.93 12.47
CA ASN A 120 14.45 8.22 13.09
C ASN A 120 13.95 9.25 12.06
N TRP A 121 12.84 9.92 12.38
CA TRP A 121 12.24 10.96 11.55
C TRP A 121 13.21 12.10 11.21
N ILE A 122 14.22 12.34 12.05
CA ILE A 122 15.25 13.37 11.83
C ILE A 122 16.04 13.09 10.53
N GLU A 123 16.29 11.83 10.20
CA GLU A 123 17.03 11.47 8.98
C GLU A 123 16.21 11.81 7.72
N GLY A 124 14.91 11.55 7.78
CA GLY A 124 13.97 11.97 6.75
C GLY A 124 13.85 13.50 6.65
N HIS A 125 13.77 14.19 7.80
CA HIS A 125 13.74 15.64 7.89
C HIS A 125 14.94 16.28 7.20
N LYS A 126 16.16 15.82 7.52
CA LYS A 126 17.39 16.31 6.90
C LYS A 126 17.38 16.11 5.38
N TRP A 127 17.03 14.91 4.92
CA TRP A 127 16.99 14.60 3.49
C TRP A 127 15.98 15.48 2.74
N PHE A 128 14.78 15.66 3.28
CA PHE A 128 13.77 16.53 2.67
C PHE A 128 14.18 18.00 2.70
N HIS A 129 14.86 18.44 3.76
CA HIS A 129 15.34 19.81 3.87
C HIS A 129 16.41 20.12 2.81
N ASP A 130 17.27 19.13 2.51
CA ASP A 130 18.35 19.26 1.52
C ASP A 130 17.84 19.17 0.07
N THR A 131 16.79 18.38 -0.18
CA THR A 131 16.38 18.03 -1.56
C THR A 131 15.13 18.75 -2.05
N LEU A 132 14.27 19.29 -1.17
CA LEU A 132 13.04 19.96 -1.60
C LEU A 132 13.28 21.42 -2.00
N VAL A 133 12.85 21.81 -3.20
CA VAL A 133 12.87 23.22 -3.64
C VAL A 133 11.88 24.09 -2.84
N ASP A 134 10.89 23.45 -2.19
CA ASP A 134 9.95 24.07 -1.28
C ASP A 134 10.23 23.77 0.20
N GLN A 135 11.48 23.40 0.53
CA GLN A 135 11.89 23.17 1.91
C GLN A 135 11.49 24.36 2.80
N ASP A 136 10.90 24.06 3.94
CA ASP A 136 10.44 25.03 4.92
C ASP A 136 10.65 24.43 6.30
N THR A 137 11.46 25.08 7.14
CA THR A 137 11.82 24.56 8.47
C THR A 137 10.60 24.24 9.33
N ALA A 138 9.56 25.09 9.28
CA ALA A 138 8.36 24.90 10.09
C ALA A 138 7.51 23.74 9.55
N ILE A 139 7.20 23.76 8.25
CA ILE A 139 6.33 22.74 7.63
C ILE A 139 7.02 21.37 7.64
N ASN A 140 8.31 21.32 7.31
CA ASN A 140 9.08 20.07 7.27
C ASN A 140 9.15 19.45 8.66
N ALA A 141 9.48 20.24 9.70
CA ALA A 141 9.51 19.76 11.08
C ALA A 141 8.13 19.24 11.52
N MET A 142 7.06 20.02 11.30
CA MET A 142 5.70 19.61 11.66
C MET A 142 5.31 18.28 10.99
N MET A 143 5.55 18.14 9.68
CA MET A 143 5.20 16.93 8.94
C MET A 143 5.99 15.69 9.38
N TRP A 144 7.29 15.81 9.59
CA TRP A 144 8.11 14.69 10.04
C TRP A 144 7.80 14.30 11.49
N GLN A 145 7.47 15.27 12.34
CA GLN A 145 6.99 14.98 13.69
C GLN A 145 5.60 14.32 13.70
N ASN A 146 4.72 14.62 12.74
CA ASN A 146 3.46 13.87 12.59
C ASN A 146 3.71 12.41 12.22
N ALA A 147 4.68 12.13 11.35
CA ALA A 147 5.10 10.77 11.01
C ALA A 147 5.73 10.06 12.22
N GLY A 148 6.63 10.76 12.92
CA GLY A 148 7.34 10.32 14.12
C GLY A 148 6.48 10.21 15.38
N ARG A 149 5.20 10.64 15.34
CA ARG A 149 4.25 10.69 16.47
C ARG A 149 4.71 11.53 17.65
N CYS A 150 5.70 12.38 17.42
CA CYS A 150 6.39 13.14 18.45
C CYS A 150 6.05 14.64 18.44
N GLY A 151 5.17 15.07 17.52
CA GLY A 151 4.65 16.44 17.43
C GLY A 151 3.38 16.66 18.25
N ILE A 152 2.73 17.81 18.05
CA ILE A 152 1.46 18.13 18.73
C ILE A 152 0.33 17.20 18.27
N ASP A 153 0.37 16.76 17.01
CA ASP A 153 -0.58 15.79 16.44
C ASP A 153 0.17 14.67 15.69
N GLN A 154 -0.54 13.60 15.36
CA GLN A 154 -0.02 12.44 14.63
C GLN A 154 -0.97 12.04 13.49
N TRP A 155 -0.44 11.33 12.49
CA TRP A 155 -1.32 10.82 11.44
C TRP A 155 -2.28 9.75 11.98
N ASN A 156 -3.57 9.98 11.73
CA ASN A 156 -4.67 9.14 12.23
C ASN A 156 -5.05 7.99 11.28
N PHE A 157 -4.24 7.73 10.26
CA PHE A 157 -4.46 6.67 9.29
C PHE A 157 -3.15 5.97 8.96
N VAL A 158 -3.28 4.73 8.47
CA VAL A 158 -2.17 3.92 8.01
C VAL A 158 -1.97 4.14 6.52
N LEU A 159 -0.74 4.47 6.12
CA LEU A 159 -0.35 4.49 4.71
C LEU A 159 0.32 3.16 4.37
N ASP A 160 -0.37 2.36 3.56
CA ASP A 160 0.18 1.10 3.04
C ASP A 160 1.13 1.38 1.89
N ALA A 161 2.42 1.12 2.10
CA ALA A 161 3.48 1.29 1.10
C ALA A 161 3.31 0.40 -0.16
N THR A 162 2.39 -0.56 -0.12
CA THR A 162 2.04 -1.43 -1.25
C THR A 162 0.74 -1.04 -1.94
N SER A 163 0.05 -0.01 -1.44
CA SER A 163 -1.22 0.45 -1.99
C SER A 163 -1.01 1.28 -3.24
N GLY A 164 -1.65 0.85 -4.33
CA GLY A 164 -1.77 1.62 -5.57
C GLY A 164 -2.87 2.68 -5.54
N PHE A 165 -3.49 2.97 -4.38
CA PHE A 165 -4.64 3.88 -4.31
C PHE A 165 -4.31 5.30 -4.78
N GLN A 166 -3.07 5.78 -4.55
CA GLN A 166 -2.61 7.08 -5.02
C GLN A 166 -2.12 7.06 -6.49
N ASP A 167 -2.01 5.88 -7.11
CA ASP A 167 -1.63 5.68 -8.50
C ASP A 167 -2.44 4.53 -9.13
N PRO A 168 -3.77 4.71 -9.29
CA PRO A 168 -4.67 3.63 -9.72
C PRO A 168 -4.39 3.15 -11.15
N THR A 169 -3.84 4.04 -11.98
CA THR A 169 -3.48 3.74 -13.37
C THR A 169 -2.06 3.20 -13.51
N GLY A 170 -1.22 3.33 -12.48
CA GLY A 170 0.19 2.96 -12.53
C GLY A 170 1.08 3.98 -13.25
N SER A 171 0.50 5.07 -13.75
CA SER A 171 1.21 6.05 -14.58
C SER A 171 2.33 6.76 -13.83
N TYR A 172 2.15 6.99 -12.52
CA TYR A 172 3.16 7.63 -11.69
C TYR A 172 4.37 6.72 -11.49
N VAL A 173 4.14 5.46 -11.08
CA VAL A 173 5.22 4.48 -10.93
C VAL A 173 5.94 4.23 -12.25
N ARG A 174 5.23 4.07 -13.37
CA ARG A 174 5.88 3.83 -14.67
C ARG A 174 6.74 5.00 -15.15
N ARG A 175 6.40 6.22 -14.75
CA ARG A 175 7.17 7.42 -15.08
C ARG A 175 8.51 7.44 -14.33
N TRP A 176 8.48 7.15 -13.03
CA TRP A 176 9.64 7.31 -12.15
C TRP A 176 10.43 6.01 -11.90
N CYS A 177 9.84 4.86 -12.20
CA CYS A 177 10.45 3.54 -12.26
C CYS A 177 10.26 2.94 -13.67
N PRO A 178 10.93 3.49 -14.70
CA PRO A 178 10.75 3.06 -16.08
C PRO A 178 11.08 1.58 -16.33
N GLU A 179 11.93 0.97 -15.50
CA GLU A 179 12.18 -0.47 -15.53
C GLU A 179 10.92 -1.31 -15.25
N LEU A 180 9.91 -0.75 -14.57
CA LEU A 180 8.61 -1.41 -14.32
C LEU A 180 7.56 -1.05 -15.39
N LYS A 181 7.91 -0.27 -16.42
CA LYS A 181 6.97 0.30 -17.40
C LYS A 181 6.11 -0.74 -18.14
N HIS A 182 6.58 -1.97 -18.29
CA HIS A 182 5.83 -3.04 -18.98
C HIS A 182 5.14 -4.03 -18.04
N LEU A 183 5.32 -3.89 -16.72
CA LEU A 183 4.71 -4.81 -15.75
C LEU A 183 3.20 -4.57 -15.68
N PRO A 184 2.31 -5.58 -15.74
CA PRO A 184 0.86 -5.36 -15.67
C PRO A 184 0.44 -4.63 -14.40
N ASN A 185 -0.57 -3.74 -14.48
CA ASN A 185 -1.04 -2.93 -13.32
C ASN A 185 -1.31 -3.76 -12.06
N LYS A 186 -1.83 -4.97 -12.22
CA LYS A 186 -2.08 -5.93 -11.12
C LYS A 186 -0.86 -6.15 -10.23
N TYR A 187 0.34 -6.18 -10.81
CA TYR A 187 1.60 -6.44 -10.10
C TYR A 187 2.47 -5.19 -9.96
N LEU A 188 2.08 -4.07 -10.57
CA LEU A 188 2.94 -2.89 -10.65
C LEU A 188 3.37 -2.38 -9.27
N HIS A 189 2.45 -2.35 -8.31
CA HIS A 189 2.71 -1.91 -6.94
C HIS A 189 3.25 -3.02 -6.03
N LYS A 190 3.27 -4.26 -6.52
CA LYS A 190 3.78 -5.45 -5.82
C LYS A 190 4.53 -6.39 -6.79
N PRO A 191 5.67 -5.98 -7.38
CA PRO A 191 6.34 -6.77 -8.42
C PRO A 191 6.73 -8.18 -7.97
N TRP A 192 7.01 -8.34 -6.67
CA TRP A 192 7.35 -9.64 -6.05
C TRP A 192 6.18 -10.65 -6.01
N GLU A 193 4.94 -10.24 -6.29
CA GLU A 193 3.79 -11.16 -6.40
C GLU A 193 3.60 -11.67 -7.84
N ALA A 194 4.33 -11.14 -8.81
CA ALA A 194 4.32 -11.64 -10.19
C ALA A 194 5.15 -12.93 -10.30
N ASN A 195 4.69 -13.86 -11.13
CA ASN A 195 5.49 -15.04 -11.46
C ASN A 195 6.64 -14.68 -12.42
N GLU A 196 7.65 -15.55 -12.49
CA GLU A 196 8.86 -15.34 -13.31
C GLU A 196 8.54 -15.09 -14.78
N ALA A 197 7.56 -15.81 -15.35
CA ALA A 197 7.15 -15.61 -16.74
C ALA A 197 6.60 -14.20 -17.00
N THR A 198 5.82 -13.64 -16.06
CA THR A 198 5.29 -12.27 -16.13
C THR A 198 6.41 -11.24 -16.00
N LEU A 199 7.32 -11.44 -15.04
CA LEU A 199 8.47 -10.57 -14.83
C LEU A 199 9.38 -10.54 -16.06
N ARG A 200 9.74 -11.71 -16.60
CA ARG A 200 10.55 -11.85 -17.83
C ARG A 200 9.89 -11.19 -19.03
N LYS A 201 8.58 -11.37 -19.24
CA LYS A 201 7.84 -10.72 -20.32
C LYS A 201 7.86 -9.19 -20.21
N ALA A 202 7.91 -8.67 -18.98
CA ALA A 202 8.00 -7.24 -18.70
C ALA A 202 9.45 -6.71 -18.70
N GLY A 203 10.46 -7.56 -18.91
CA GLY A 203 11.87 -7.18 -18.82
C GLY A 203 12.36 -6.91 -17.40
N VAL A 204 11.65 -7.42 -16.38
CA VAL A 204 11.98 -7.19 -14.96
C VAL A 204 12.68 -8.41 -14.39
N GLN A 205 13.88 -8.20 -13.83
CA GLN A 205 14.59 -9.11 -12.95
C GLN A 205 14.78 -8.45 -11.58
N LEU A 206 14.16 -9.02 -10.54
CA LEU A 206 14.29 -8.52 -9.17
C LEU A 206 15.70 -8.79 -8.64
N GLY A 207 16.32 -7.78 -8.03
CA GLY A 207 17.71 -7.77 -7.59
C GLY A 207 18.73 -7.34 -8.66
N SER A 208 18.28 -7.13 -9.89
CA SER A 208 19.11 -6.66 -11.01
C SER A 208 18.52 -5.39 -11.62
N THR A 209 17.51 -5.52 -12.50
CA THR A 209 16.84 -4.36 -13.13
C THR A 209 16.02 -3.52 -12.15
N TYR A 210 15.41 -4.16 -11.14
CA TYR A 210 14.64 -3.50 -10.08
C TYR A 210 15.03 -4.15 -8.75
N PRO A 211 15.25 -3.41 -7.66
CA PRO A 211 15.75 -3.97 -6.41
C PRO A 211 14.78 -4.97 -5.78
N THR A 212 15.34 -5.94 -5.05
CA THR A 212 14.56 -6.74 -4.10
C THR A 212 14.08 -5.88 -2.94
N ARG A 213 12.93 -6.24 -2.37
CA ARG A 213 12.38 -5.52 -1.21
C ARG A 213 13.35 -5.52 -0.04
N ILE A 214 13.60 -4.36 0.55
CA ILE A 214 14.32 -4.22 1.83
C ILE A 214 13.57 -4.85 3.01
N LEU A 215 12.24 -5.00 2.89
CA LEU A 215 11.38 -5.61 3.89
C LEU A 215 10.45 -6.63 3.25
N THR A 216 10.47 -7.86 3.75
CA THR A 216 9.59 -8.94 3.27
C THR A 216 8.30 -9.03 4.08
N ASP A 217 8.38 -8.89 5.40
CA ASP A 217 7.25 -8.92 6.34
C ASP A 217 6.91 -7.52 6.89
N LEU A 218 6.01 -6.84 6.19
CA LEU A 218 5.50 -5.53 6.56
C LEU A 218 4.69 -5.52 7.86
N LYS A 219 4.03 -6.63 8.20
CA LYS A 219 3.21 -6.71 9.43
C LYS A 219 4.12 -6.78 10.64
N LYS A 220 5.14 -7.66 10.59
CA LYS A 220 6.15 -7.76 11.64
C LYS A 220 6.93 -6.46 11.81
N ALA A 221 7.32 -5.82 10.71
CA ALA A 221 8.04 -4.55 10.75
C ALA A 221 7.26 -3.46 11.50
N ARG A 222 5.97 -3.28 11.17
CA ARG A 222 5.11 -2.30 11.86
C ARG A 222 4.80 -2.68 13.30
N LEU A 223 4.61 -3.97 13.58
CA LEU A 223 4.39 -4.45 14.94
C LEU A 223 5.59 -4.11 15.82
N ARG A 224 6.81 -4.37 15.34
CA ARG A 224 8.06 -4.01 16.02
C ARG A 224 8.14 -2.51 16.33
N THR A 225 7.90 -1.65 15.34
CA THR A 225 7.91 -0.18 15.56
C THR A 225 6.87 0.25 16.59
N LYS A 226 5.69 -0.36 16.56
CA LYS A 226 4.62 -0.12 17.54
C LYS A 226 5.04 -0.57 18.95
N GLU A 227 5.60 -1.77 19.08
CA GLU A 227 6.06 -2.32 20.36
C GLU A 227 7.19 -1.47 20.96
N ASN A 228 8.14 -1.02 20.13
CA ASN A 228 9.19 -0.09 20.53
C ASN A 228 8.62 1.24 21.07
N ALA A 229 7.62 1.80 20.40
CA ALA A 229 6.94 3.01 20.88
C ALA A 229 6.24 2.76 22.21
N LEU A 230 5.54 1.63 22.36
CA LEU A 230 4.85 1.28 23.59
C LEU A 230 5.80 0.99 24.75
N ALA A 231 6.92 0.32 24.50
CA ALA A 231 7.95 0.08 25.49
C ALA A 231 8.50 1.39 26.03
N MET A 232 8.86 2.32 25.14
CA MET A 232 9.29 3.67 25.50
C MET A 232 8.23 4.43 26.31
N LEU A 233 6.95 4.38 25.89
CA LEU A 233 5.85 5.05 26.59
C LEU A 233 5.61 4.51 27.99
N ARG A 234 5.95 3.24 28.26
CA ARG A 234 5.76 2.58 29.57
C ARG A 234 6.90 2.82 30.56
N THR A 235 7.98 3.49 30.17
CA THR A 235 9.07 3.85 31.09
C THR A 235 8.58 4.80 32.19
N PRO A 236 9.14 4.74 33.42
CA PRO A 236 8.75 5.62 34.52
C PRO A 236 8.80 7.11 34.15
N GLU A 237 9.77 7.52 33.33
CA GLU A 237 9.96 8.88 32.85
C GLU A 237 8.82 9.30 31.91
N SER A 238 8.46 8.44 30.96
CA SER A 238 7.34 8.70 30.04
C SER A 238 5.99 8.73 30.75
N VAL A 239 5.78 7.89 31.77
CA VAL A 239 4.53 7.87 32.56
C VAL A 239 4.27 9.23 33.21
N LYS A 240 5.33 9.90 33.72
CA LYS A 240 5.24 11.26 34.30
C LYS A 240 4.81 12.32 33.27
N MET A 241 4.96 12.04 31.99
CA MET A 241 4.57 12.91 30.87
C MET A 241 3.21 12.54 30.27
N THR A 242 2.38 11.79 31.00
CA THR A 242 1.01 11.44 30.57
C THR A 242 -0.02 11.81 31.62
N ASP A 243 -1.23 12.14 31.17
CA ASP A 243 -2.36 12.40 32.06
C ASP A 243 -3.03 11.09 32.52
N PRO A 244 -3.96 11.12 33.51
CA PRO A 244 -4.64 9.91 33.99
C PRO A 244 -5.45 9.14 32.93
N ASN A 245 -5.77 9.75 31.79
CA ASN A 245 -6.47 9.12 30.67
C ASN A 245 -5.49 8.53 29.61
N GLY A 246 -4.19 8.65 29.87
CA GLY A 246 -3.08 8.20 29.04
C GLY A 246 -2.78 9.11 27.86
N TYR A 247 -3.23 10.37 27.87
CA TYR A 247 -2.80 11.34 26.86
C TYR A 247 -1.42 11.89 27.20
N ASP A 248 -0.57 12.03 26.18
CA ASP A 248 0.71 12.72 26.34
C ASP A 248 0.49 14.20 26.73
N LEU A 249 1.39 14.67 27.58
CA LEU A 249 1.52 16.05 28.03
C LEU A 249 2.77 16.67 27.41
N ILE A 250 2.68 17.94 27.04
CA ILE A 250 3.83 18.73 26.55
C ILE A 250 4.00 19.97 27.42
N THR A 251 5.23 20.46 27.54
CA THR A 251 5.51 21.75 28.17
C THR A 251 5.51 22.83 27.10
N ILE A 252 4.64 23.83 27.24
CA ILE A 252 4.60 25.02 26.40
C ILE A 252 5.50 26.08 27.05
N PRO A 253 6.55 26.57 26.34
CA PRO A 253 7.44 27.59 26.88
C PRO A 253 6.67 28.81 27.39
N GLY A 254 6.92 29.20 28.64
CA GLY A 254 6.29 30.36 29.29
C GLY A 254 4.79 30.24 29.62
N LYS A 255 4.13 29.10 29.35
CA LYS A 255 2.68 28.92 29.59
C LYS A 255 2.32 27.73 30.49
N GLY A 256 3.20 26.74 30.63
CA GLY A 256 2.96 25.56 31.46
C GLY A 256 2.67 24.30 30.65
N ILE A 257 1.96 23.34 31.24
CA ILE A 257 1.73 22.00 30.65
C ILE A 257 0.41 21.96 29.89
N SER A 258 0.38 21.31 28.73
CA SER A 258 -0.83 21.10 27.95
C SER A 258 -0.96 19.66 27.46
N ARG A 259 -2.22 19.19 27.34
CA ARG A 259 -2.55 17.88 26.78
C ARG A 259 -2.48 17.94 25.26
N VAL A 260 -1.89 16.92 24.64
CA VAL A 260 -1.92 16.71 23.19
C VAL A 260 -2.69 15.47 22.80
N PHE A 261 -3.25 15.49 21.59
CA PHE A 261 -4.03 14.37 21.09
C PHE A 261 -3.15 13.12 20.95
N THR A 262 -3.53 12.05 21.64
CA THR A 262 -2.81 10.78 21.61
C THR A 262 -3.76 9.68 21.15
N ARG A 263 -3.40 9.00 20.07
CA ARG A 263 -4.16 7.87 19.52
C ARG A 263 -4.33 6.81 20.59
N ARG A 264 -5.53 6.22 20.65
CA ARG A 264 -5.92 5.28 21.71
C ARG A 264 -4.92 4.14 21.90
N GLU A 265 -4.38 3.60 20.81
CA GLU A 265 -3.43 2.49 20.83
C GLU A 265 -2.03 2.86 21.34
N PHE A 266 -1.72 4.15 21.54
CA PHE A 266 -0.49 4.68 22.12
C PHE A 266 -0.73 5.42 23.44
N ARG A 267 -1.94 5.34 24.00
CA ARG A 267 -2.20 5.93 25.32
C ARG A 267 -1.55 5.07 26.39
N ASN A 268 -0.79 5.70 27.26
CA ASN A 268 -0.23 5.02 28.41
C ASN A 268 -1.31 4.86 29.49
N ARG A 269 -2.07 3.78 29.39
CA ARG A 269 -3.12 3.44 30.36
C ARG A 269 -2.61 2.40 31.33
N LYS A 270 -3.13 2.40 32.56
CA LYS A 270 -2.87 1.34 33.54
C LYS A 270 -3.11 -0.03 32.88
N PRO A 271 -2.28 -1.06 33.11
CA PRO A 271 -2.42 -2.38 32.50
C PRO A 271 -3.85 -2.95 32.63
N ASP A 272 -4.48 -2.68 33.76
CA ASP A 272 -5.79 -3.19 34.16
C ASP A 272 -6.98 -2.32 33.68
N ASP A 273 -6.73 -1.28 32.88
CA ASP A 273 -7.81 -0.46 32.32
C ASP A 273 -8.68 -1.33 31.40
N PRO A 274 -9.97 -1.55 31.70
CA PRO A 274 -10.87 -2.36 30.86
C PRO A 274 -11.02 -1.79 29.44
N LYS A 275 -10.63 -0.53 29.20
CA LYS A 275 -10.57 0.09 27.87
C LYS A 275 -9.27 -0.21 27.11
N ASN A 276 -8.31 -0.95 27.67
CA ASN A 276 -7.15 -1.50 26.95
C ASN A 276 -7.54 -2.66 26.05
N TYR A 277 -8.54 -3.44 26.49
CA TYR A 277 -9.17 -4.45 25.69
C TYR A 277 -10.34 -3.80 24.93
N GLU A 278 -10.48 -4.11 23.63
CA GLU A 278 -11.47 -3.55 22.70
C GLU A 278 -11.23 -2.14 22.13
N SER A 279 -10.39 -2.03 21.09
CA SER A 279 -10.71 -1.10 20.01
C SER A 279 -11.73 -1.75 19.06
N LYS A 280 -12.78 -1.00 18.68
CA LYS A 280 -13.72 -1.40 17.62
C LYS A 280 -13.01 -1.69 16.29
N ASP A 281 -11.79 -1.20 16.11
CA ASP A 281 -10.92 -1.49 14.96
C ASP A 281 -10.41 -2.94 14.99
N GLN A 282 -10.13 -3.50 16.18
CA GLN A 282 -9.76 -4.90 16.28
C GLN A 282 -10.93 -5.81 15.89
N LYS A 283 -12.16 -5.54 16.36
CA LYS A 283 -13.39 -6.26 15.96
C LYS A 283 -13.73 -6.10 14.47
N ARG A 284 -13.49 -4.93 13.86
CA ARG A 284 -13.62 -4.74 12.40
C ARG A 284 -12.58 -5.54 11.63
N ILE A 285 -11.35 -5.56 12.10
CA ILE A 285 -10.25 -6.30 11.49
C ILE A 285 -10.46 -7.81 11.66
N THR A 286 -10.83 -8.32 12.84
CA THR A 286 -11.14 -9.75 13.05
C THR A 286 -12.42 -10.18 12.35
N SER A 287 -13.48 -9.36 12.27
CA SER A 287 -14.68 -9.69 11.49
C SER A 287 -14.44 -9.65 9.99
N PHE A 288 -13.56 -8.77 9.50
CA PHE A 288 -13.10 -8.75 8.10
C PHE A 288 -12.25 -10.00 7.81
N PHE A 289 -11.31 -10.36 8.69
CA PHE A 289 -10.51 -11.58 8.56
C PHE A 289 -11.32 -12.87 8.70
N GLN A 290 -12.33 -12.94 9.59
CA GLN A 290 -13.22 -14.10 9.68
C GLN A 290 -14.11 -14.23 8.44
N LYS A 291 -14.59 -13.11 7.87
CA LYS A 291 -15.35 -13.11 6.61
C LYS A 291 -14.48 -13.49 5.41
N ASP A 292 -13.23 -13.05 5.34
CA ASP A 292 -12.29 -13.40 4.27
C ASP A 292 -11.77 -14.83 4.39
N ILE A 293 -11.53 -15.35 5.60
CA ILE A 293 -11.19 -16.75 5.83
C ILE A 293 -12.39 -17.65 5.49
N ALA A 294 -13.61 -17.24 5.83
CA ALA A 294 -14.83 -17.96 5.45
C ALA A 294 -15.06 -17.94 3.92
N ARG A 295 -14.84 -16.78 3.25
CA ARG A 295 -14.90 -16.65 1.79
C ARG A 295 -13.82 -17.47 1.08
N ASN A 296 -12.59 -17.50 1.60
CA ASN A 296 -11.51 -18.29 1.02
C ASN A 296 -11.67 -19.80 1.26
N LYS A 297 -12.23 -20.21 2.41
CA LYS A 297 -12.60 -21.62 2.66
C LYS A 297 -13.79 -22.07 1.80
N SER A 298 -14.77 -21.21 1.54
CA SER A 298 -15.88 -21.52 0.62
C SER A 298 -15.45 -21.52 -0.84
N HIS A 299 -14.58 -20.59 -1.27
CA HIS A 299 -13.97 -20.59 -2.60
C HIS A 299 -13.04 -21.79 -2.83
N SER A 300 -12.26 -22.23 -1.84
CA SER A 300 -11.40 -23.40 -1.98
C SER A 300 -12.19 -24.72 -1.98
N LYS A 301 -13.26 -24.82 -1.19
CA LYS A 301 -14.22 -25.94 -1.25
C LYS A 301 -14.99 -25.97 -2.57
N GLY A 302 -15.41 -24.81 -3.09
CA GLY A 302 -16.04 -24.66 -4.40
C GLY A 302 -15.12 -25.10 -5.55
N LYS A 303 -13.88 -24.59 -5.59
CA LYS A 303 -12.87 -24.99 -6.59
C LYS A 303 -12.48 -26.47 -6.51
N ARG A 304 -12.46 -27.08 -5.33
CA ARG A 304 -12.25 -28.53 -5.17
C ARG A 304 -13.44 -29.34 -5.68
N LYS A 305 -14.68 -28.90 -5.43
CA LYS A 305 -15.90 -29.54 -5.97
C LYS A 305 -16.02 -29.40 -7.48
N ASP A 306 -15.71 -28.23 -8.05
CA ASP A 306 -15.76 -28.01 -9.49
C ASP A 306 -14.66 -28.77 -10.23
N ARG A 307 -13.44 -28.83 -9.69
CA ARG A 307 -12.39 -29.70 -10.25
C ARG A 307 -12.79 -31.17 -10.17
N SER A 308 -13.34 -31.63 -9.04
CA SER A 308 -13.85 -33.00 -8.91
C SER A 308 -14.99 -33.33 -9.87
N ARG A 309 -15.90 -32.38 -10.15
CA ARG A 309 -16.99 -32.53 -11.11
C ARG A 309 -16.47 -32.56 -12.54
N GLN A 310 -15.60 -31.63 -12.94
CA GLN A 310 -14.95 -31.62 -14.25
C GLN A 310 -14.13 -32.89 -14.48
N SER A 311 -13.40 -33.40 -13.48
CA SER A 311 -12.68 -34.68 -13.60
C SER A 311 -13.64 -35.86 -13.86
N LYS A 312 -14.77 -35.93 -13.15
CA LYS A 312 -15.77 -36.99 -13.33
C LYS A 312 -16.54 -36.86 -14.65
N GLU A 313 -16.76 -35.65 -15.14
CA GLU A 313 -17.40 -35.38 -16.44
C GLU A 313 -16.48 -35.78 -17.61
N VAL A 314 -15.20 -35.40 -17.54
CA VAL A 314 -14.18 -35.81 -18.53
C VAL A 314 -13.96 -37.32 -18.52
N GLU A 315 -14.02 -37.98 -17.36
CA GLU A 315 -13.93 -39.44 -17.26
C GLU A 315 -15.17 -40.15 -17.81
N LYS A 316 -16.38 -39.61 -17.58
CA LYS A 316 -17.62 -40.08 -18.21
C LYS A 316 -17.58 -39.93 -19.73
N ASP A 317 -17.14 -38.78 -20.24
CA ASP A 317 -17.09 -38.52 -21.69
C ASP A 317 -16.04 -39.40 -22.38
N ASN A 318 -14.90 -39.64 -21.73
CA ASN A 318 -13.90 -40.60 -22.22
C ASN A 318 -14.40 -42.05 -22.21
N ASN A 319 -15.17 -42.46 -21.20
CA ASN A 319 -15.77 -43.79 -21.15
C ASN A 319 -16.89 -43.97 -22.18
N ALA A 320 -17.72 -42.94 -22.42
CA ALA A 320 -18.72 -42.93 -23.48
C ALA A 320 -18.07 -43.09 -24.86
N ARG A 321 -17.03 -42.31 -25.16
CA ARG A 321 -16.25 -42.42 -26.41
C ARG A 321 -15.58 -43.79 -26.57
N ARG A 322 -15.12 -44.42 -25.48
CA ARG A 322 -14.58 -45.79 -25.51
C ARG A 322 -15.67 -46.83 -25.80
N GLN A 323 -16.88 -46.67 -25.26
CA GLN A 323 -18.01 -47.56 -25.54
C GLN A 323 -18.51 -47.41 -26.98
N GLU A 324 -18.58 -46.19 -27.52
CA GLU A 324 -18.91 -45.96 -28.93
C GLU A 324 -17.86 -46.58 -29.87
N LYS A 325 -16.57 -46.42 -29.58
CA LYS A 325 -15.50 -47.09 -30.33
C LYS A 325 -15.61 -48.62 -30.28
N LYS A 326 -16.02 -49.19 -29.15
CA LYS A 326 -16.29 -50.64 -29.02
C LYS A 326 -17.53 -51.07 -29.83
N LYS A 327 -18.63 -50.30 -29.78
CA LYS A 327 -19.84 -50.56 -30.58
C LYS A 327 -19.54 -50.46 -32.09
N ALA A 328 -18.80 -49.45 -32.53
CA ALA A 328 -18.39 -49.29 -33.92
C ALA A 328 -17.48 -50.45 -34.40
N ARG A 329 -16.58 -50.94 -33.55
CA ARG A 329 -15.77 -52.15 -33.84
C ARG A 329 -16.63 -53.41 -33.96
N MET A 330 -17.63 -53.59 -33.09
CA MET A 330 -18.56 -54.71 -33.18
C MET A 330 -19.47 -54.63 -34.41
N LEU A 331 -19.95 -53.44 -34.78
CA LEU A 331 -20.72 -53.24 -36.02
C LEU A 331 -19.87 -53.53 -37.26
N LYS A 332 -18.61 -53.07 -37.28
CA LYS A 332 -17.67 -53.42 -38.37
C LYS A 332 -17.44 -54.93 -38.44
N LYS A 333 -17.33 -55.62 -37.29
CA LYS A 333 -17.18 -57.09 -37.25
C LYS A 333 -18.43 -57.81 -37.77
N LYS A 334 -19.63 -57.41 -37.32
CA LYS A 334 -20.91 -57.95 -37.80
C LYS A 334 -21.14 -57.66 -39.29
N PHE A 335 -20.76 -56.49 -39.79
CA PHE A 335 -20.85 -56.17 -41.21
C PHE A 335 -19.91 -57.05 -42.03
N LYS A 336 -18.67 -57.26 -41.55
CA LYS A 336 -17.66 -58.13 -42.19
C LYS A 336 -18.08 -59.60 -42.22
N GLU A 337 -18.76 -60.09 -41.16
CA GLU A 337 -19.35 -61.43 -41.10
C GLU A 337 -20.58 -61.56 -42.02
N LYS A 338 -21.43 -60.53 -42.10
CA LYS A 338 -22.60 -60.50 -43.00
C LYS A 338 -22.22 -60.41 -44.48
N THR A 339 -21.14 -59.70 -44.83
CA THR A 339 -20.56 -59.70 -46.19
C THR A 339 -19.84 -61.00 -46.54
N ARG A 340 -19.27 -61.70 -45.55
CA ARG A 340 -18.72 -63.07 -45.75
C ARG A 340 -19.83 -64.10 -45.98
N GLY A 341 -20.97 -63.97 -45.30
CA GLY A 341 -22.14 -64.83 -45.52
C GLY A 341 -22.84 -64.61 -46.87
N ARG A 342 -22.79 -63.40 -47.44
CA ARG A 342 -23.40 -63.07 -48.74
C ARG A 342 -22.51 -63.40 -49.95
N MET A 343 -21.21 -63.60 -49.78
CA MET A 343 -20.31 -64.04 -50.86
C MET A 343 -20.31 -65.56 -51.11
N ASN A 344 -20.92 -66.36 -50.23
CA ASN A 344 -21.03 -67.82 -50.39
C ASN A 344 -22.38 -68.32 -50.94
N GLY A 345 -23.28 -67.41 -51.35
CA GLY A 345 -24.57 -67.78 -51.94
C GLY A 345 -24.93 -66.85 -53.08
N GLY A 346 -24.68 -67.29 -54.32
CA GLY A 346 -25.20 -66.64 -55.52
C GLY A 346 -24.17 -66.29 -56.57
N LYS A 347 -23.52 -67.30 -57.18
CA LYS A 347 -23.15 -67.20 -58.59
C LYS A 347 -24.45 -67.20 -59.41
N ARG A 348 -24.90 -66.04 -59.88
CA ARG A 348 -25.78 -65.90 -61.05
C ARG A 348 -25.38 -64.65 -61.83
N ALA A 349 -25.17 -64.84 -63.11
CA ALA A 349 -24.83 -63.85 -64.12
C ALA A 349 -26.03 -62.92 -64.45
N LEU A 350 -25.73 -61.75 -65.05
CA LEU A 350 -26.53 -60.82 -65.90
C LEU A 350 -26.17 -59.35 -65.56
N THR A 351 -25.30 -58.67 -66.33
CA THR A 351 -25.53 -57.74 -67.49
C THR A 351 -26.00 -56.32 -67.17
N ARG A 352 -25.11 -55.36 -67.50
CA ARG A 352 -25.27 -54.04 -68.17
C ARG A 352 -26.62 -53.29 -68.04
N ALA A 353 -26.63 -52.15 -67.34
CA ALA A 353 -27.25 -50.87 -67.75
C ALA A 353 -27.30 -49.83 -66.59
N ASP A 354 -26.95 -48.59 -66.96
CA ASP A 354 -27.39 -47.28 -66.45
C ASP A 354 -26.98 -46.78 -65.04
N PHE A 355 -26.14 -45.73 -65.00
CA PHE A 355 -26.58 -44.32 -64.89
C PHE A 355 -25.36 -43.38 -64.80
N GLU A 356 -25.11 -42.66 -65.89
CA GLU A 356 -24.50 -41.33 -65.90
C GLU A 356 -25.60 -40.29 -65.57
N ASP A 357 -25.22 -39.29 -64.76
CA ASP A 357 -25.72 -37.91 -64.60
C ASP A 357 -25.79 -37.46 -63.12
#